data_AF-A0A398CMC1-F1
#
_entry.id   AF-A0A398CMC1-F1
#
_cell.length_a   1.000
_cell.length_b   1.000
_cell.length_c   1.000
_cell.angle_alpha   90.00
_cell.angle_beta   90.00
_cell.angle_gamma   90.00
#
_symmetry.space_group_name_H-M   'P 1'
#
loop_
_entity.id
_entity.type
_entity.pdbx_description
1 polymer ?
#
loop_
_entity_poly.entity_id
_entity_poly.type
_entity_poly.pdbx_seq_one_letter_code
_entity_poly.pdbx_strand_id
1 'polypeptide(L)'
;MEELPEYVNLSLRVKVPKDGRNSPYLLIGKLKVNRLADNDGVYGGELRLPRDIAFRFRITTDTGVQEAGRNGKEAPFRILKLPGDAAIDYEVERWSE
;
A
#
# COMPACT_ATOMS: atom_id res chain seq x y z
N MET A 1 -29.16 14.86 -12.98
CA MET A 1 -27.78 14.79 -12.50
C MET A 1 -27.62 13.45 -11.85
N GLU A 2 -26.67 12.65 -12.31
CA GLU A 2 -26.34 11.37 -11.66
C GLU A 2 -25.48 11.69 -10.44
N GLU A 3 -25.91 11.26 -9.25
CA GLU A 3 -25.13 11.44 -8.03
C GLU A 3 -23.97 10.44 -8.02
N LEU A 4 -22.76 10.93 -7.71
CA LEU A 4 -21.59 10.07 -7.58
C LEU A 4 -21.64 9.32 -6.24
N PRO A 5 -21.13 8.07 -6.18
CA PRO A 5 -21.16 7.30 -4.96
C PRO A 5 -20.24 7.91 -3.89
N GLU A 6 -20.74 7.98 -2.64
CA GLU A 6 -19.99 8.51 -1.49
C GLU A 6 -18.72 7.71 -1.17
N TYR A 7 -18.71 6.41 -1.49
CA TYR A 7 -17.60 5.50 -1.28
C TYR A 7 -17.15 4.87 -2.60
N VAL A 8 -15.87 4.55 -2.66
CA VAL A 8 -15.22 3.91 -3.81
C VAL A 8 -14.48 2.65 -3.37
N ASN A 9 -14.37 1.69 -4.30
CA ASN A 9 -13.62 0.47 -4.11
C ASN A 9 -12.17 0.64 -4.56
N LEU A 10 -11.23 0.30 -3.69
CA LEU A 10 -9.82 0.19 -4.00
C LEU A 10 -9.40 -1.28 -3.97
N SER A 11 -8.97 -1.82 -5.10
CA SER A 11 -8.20 -3.05 -5.16
C SER A 11 -6.72 -2.71 -5.07
N LEU A 12 -6.07 -3.09 -3.98
CA LEU A 12 -4.67 -2.73 -3.72
C LEU A 12 -3.82 -3.97 -3.66
N ARG A 13 -2.67 -3.94 -4.32
CA ARG A 13 -1.64 -4.98 -4.26
C ARG A 13 -0.27 -4.34 -4.06
N VAL A 14 0.51 -4.91 -3.15
CA VAL A 14 1.87 -4.49 -2.85
C VAL A 14 2.77 -5.70 -2.88
N LYS A 15 3.75 -5.67 -3.78
CA LYS A 15 4.82 -6.67 -3.86
C LYS A 15 6.04 -6.17 -3.10
N VAL A 16 6.67 -7.05 -2.32
CA VAL A 16 7.84 -6.73 -1.49
C VAL A 16 9.00 -7.69 -1.80
N PRO A 17 10.26 -7.32 -1.50
CA PRO A 17 11.39 -8.21 -1.75
C PRO A 17 11.37 -9.42 -0.81
N LYS A 18 11.92 -10.54 -1.26
CA LYS A 18 12.12 -11.76 -0.46
C LYS A 18 13.41 -11.66 0.35
N ASP A 19 13.47 -10.73 1.30
CA ASP A 19 14.67 -10.47 2.12
C ASP A 19 14.50 -10.87 3.59
N GLY A 20 13.51 -11.71 3.89
CA GLY A 20 13.33 -12.31 5.22
C GLY A 20 12.60 -11.43 6.23
N ARG A 21 12.26 -10.17 5.89
CA ARG A 21 11.40 -9.33 6.74
C ARG A 21 9.94 -9.81 6.65
N ASN A 22 9.64 -10.81 7.48
CA ASN A 22 8.36 -11.50 7.50
C ASN A 22 7.31 -10.70 8.30
N SER A 23 6.65 -9.74 7.66
CA SER A 23 5.54 -8.99 8.29
C SER A 23 4.19 -9.66 8.08
N PRO A 24 3.28 -9.74 9.09
CA PRO A 24 1.91 -10.19 8.89
C PRO A 24 1.07 -9.21 8.05
N TYR A 25 1.40 -7.90 8.08
CA TYR A 25 0.71 -6.85 7.33
C TYR A 25 1.63 -5.68 6.99
N LEU A 26 1.24 -4.86 6.04
CA LEU A 26 1.89 -3.57 5.77
C LEU A 26 0.95 -2.43 6.14
N LEU A 27 1.55 -1.29 6.46
CA LEU A 27 0.86 -0.02 6.62
C LEU A 27 1.13 0.87 5.41
N ILE A 28 0.06 1.38 4.82
CA ILE A 28 0.02 2.25 3.65
C ILE A 28 -0.70 3.52 4.08
N GLY A 29 0.05 4.44 4.68
CA GLY A 29 -0.51 5.59 5.38
C GLY A 29 -1.30 5.11 6.61
N LYS A 30 -2.62 5.30 6.60
CA LYS A 30 -3.52 4.82 7.66
C LYS A 30 -4.16 3.47 7.34
N LEU A 31 -3.89 2.89 6.18
CA LEU A 31 -4.45 1.62 5.75
C LEU A 31 -3.57 0.46 6.20
N LYS A 32 -4.19 -0.58 6.76
CA LYS A 32 -3.54 -1.87 7.03
C LYS A 32 -3.92 -2.85 5.94
N VAL A 33 -2.93 -3.46 5.28
CA VAL A 33 -3.14 -4.51 4.29
C VAL A 33 -2.43 -5.79 4.69
N ASN A 34 -3.17 -6.90 4.70
CA ASN A 34 -2.64 -8.19 5.13
C ASN A 34 -1.89 -8.87 3.98
N ARG A 35 -1.02 -9.82 4.34
CA ARG A 35 -0.40 -10.70 3.36
C ARG A 35 -1.48 -11.54 2.66
N LEU A 36 -1.34 -11.71 1.35
CA LEU A 36 -2.19 -12.61 0.58
C LEU A 36 -1.67 -14.05 0.73
N ALA A 37 -2.53 -14.96 1.17
CA ALA A 37 -2.16 -16.32 1.59
C ALA A 37 -1.43 -17.13 0.50
N ASP A 38 -1.80 -16.92 -0.77
CA ASP A 38 -1.31 -17.73 -1.89
C ASP A 38 -0.08 -17.12 -2.59
N ASN A 39 0.49 -16.04 -2.07
CA ASN A 39 1.50 -15.30 -2.81
C ASN A 39 2.56 -14.68 -1.88
N ASP A 40 3.64 -15.44 -1.65
CA ASP A 40 4.79 -15.02 -0.87
C ASP A 40 5.34 -13.67 -1.33
N GLY A 41 5.34 -12.70 -0.41
CA GLY A 41 5.82 -11.34 -0.70
C GLY A 41 4.77 -10.44 -1.36
N VAL A 42 3.48 -10.81 -1.33
CA VAL A 42 2.39 -9.95 -1.79
C VAL A 42 1.40 -9.66 -0.66
N TYR A 43 1.04 -8.39 -0.53
CA TYR A 43 0.07 -7.87 0.42
C TYR A 43 -1.03 -7.15 -0.34
N GLY A 44 -2.23 -7.08 0.21
CA GLY A 44 -3.30 -6.39 -0.48
C GLY A 44 -4.69 -6.81 -0.05
N GLY A 45 -5.64 -6.48 -0.90
CA GLY A 45 -7.05 -6.78 -0.75
C GLY A 45 -7.93 -5.66 -1.32
N GLU A 46 -9.23 -5.84 -1.16
CA GLU A 46 -10.22 -4.84 -1.50
C GLU A 46 -10.57 -4.00 -0.27
N LEU A 47 -10.64 -2.69 -0.46
CA LEU A 47 -10.92 -1.70 0.57
C LEU A 47 -12.02 -0.76 0.08
N ARG A 48 -12.99 -0.47 0.93
CA ARG A 48 -14.01 0.54 0.67
C ARG A 48 -13.66 1.82 1.42
N LEU A 49 -13.44 2.90 0.67
CA LEU A 49 -12.93 4.17 1.21
C LEU A 49 -13.83 5.33 0.77
N PRO A 50 -13.87 6.45 1.53
CA PRO A 50 -14.57 7.64 1.08
C PRO A 50 -14.03 8.13 -0.26
N ARG A 51 -14.93 8.56 -1.15
CA ARG A 51 -14.57 9.19 -2.42
C ARG A 51 -13.75 10.46 -2.15
N ASP A 52 -12.86 10.78 -3.08
CA ASP A 52 -12.02 11.99 -3.09
C ASP A 52 -11.05 12.08 -1.90
N ILE A 53 -10.84 10.98 -1.18
CA ILE A 53 -9.76 10.89 -0.20
C ILE A 53 -8.40 10.96 -0.90
N ALA A 54 -7.47 11.66 -0.26
CA ALA A 54 -6.08 11.69 -0.64
C ALA A 54 -5.18 11.60 0.59
N PHE A 55 -4.11 10.83 0.49
CA PHE A 55 -3.10 10.78 1.56
C PHE A 55 -1.71 10.51 1.01
N ARG A 56 -0.73 11.05 1.74
CA ARG A 56 0.70 10.88 1.50
C ARG A 56 1.22 9.80 2.45
N PHE A 57 2.02 8.87 1.93
CA PHE A 57 2.48 7.73 2.72
C PHE A 57 3.83 7.19 2.25
N ARG A 58 4.45 6.37 3.10
CA ARG A 58 5.44 5.37 2.74
C ARG A 58 4.89 4.02 3.15
N ILE A 59 5.25 2.98 2.41
CA ILE A 59 4.93 1.61 2.79
C ILE A 59 5.83 1.24 3.98
N THR A 60 5.21 0.76 5.06
CA THR A 60 5.94 0.38 6.28
C THR A 60 5.49 -0.98 6.78
N THR A 61 6.39 -1.73 7.43
CA THR A 61 6.05 -3.00 8.10
C THR A 61 5.30 -2.74 9.40
N ASP A 62 4.78 -3.80 10.01
CA ASP A 62 4.21 -3.76 11.36
C ASP A 62 5.20 -3.31 12.44
N THR A 63 6.50 -3.57 12.22
CA THR A 63 7.62 -3.16 13.07
C THR A 63 8.15 -1.75 12.77
N GLY A 64 7.55 -1.01 11.84
CA GLY A 64 7.92 0.37 11.52
C GLY A 64 9.07 0.55 10.53
N VAL A 65 9.56 -0.54 9.92
CA VAL A 65 10.57 -0.50 8.87
C VAL A 65 9.94 0.11 7.62
N GLN A 66 10.60 1.09 7.00
CA GLN A 66 10.05 1.81 5.85
C GLN A 66 10.61 1.29 4.54
N GLU A 67 9.88 1.50 3.45
CA GLU A 67 10.41 1.28 2.10
C GLU A 67 11.61 2.21 1.81
N ALA A 68 12.59 1.65 1.11
CA ALA A 68 13.80 2.33 0.65
C ALA A 68 13.88 2.26 -0.88
N GLY A 69 14.54 3.26 -1.47
CA GLY A 69 14.93 3.21 -2.88
C GLY A 69 16.10 2.25 -3.10
N ARG A 70 16.46 2.01 -4.37
CA ARG A 70 17.57 1.13 -4.78
C ARG A 70 18.88 1.37 -4.03
N ASN A 71 19.17 2.62 -3.71
CA ASN A 71 20.39 3.06 -3.02
C ASN A 71 20.36 2.81 -1.50
N GLY A 72 19.32 2.17 -0.96
CA GLY A 72 19.16 1.90 0.47
C GLY A 72 18.71 3.11 1.29
N LYS A 73 18.56 4.28 0.68
CA LYS A 73 18.01 5.48 1.34
C LYS A 73 16.50 5.42 1.36
N GLU A 74 15.89 6.12 2.30
CA GLU A 74 14.43 6.22 2.40
C GLU A 74 13.79 6.59 1.07
N ALA A 75 12.75 5.87 0.67
CA ALA A 75 12.02 6.20 -0.55
C ALA A 75 11.31 7.55 -0.40
N PRO A 76 11.05 8.28 -1.50
CA PRO A 76 10.14 9.41 -1.43
C PRO A 76 8.75 8.96 -1.00
N PHE A 77 8.03 9.85 -0.31
CA PHE A 77 6.62 9.61 -0.02
C PHE A 77 5.81 9.49 -1.31
N ARG A 78 4.91 8.50 -1.34
CA ARG A 78 3.90 8.29 -2.37
C ARG A 78 2.64 9.07 -2.03
N ILE A 79 1.80 9.33 -3.04
CA ILE A 79 0.49 9.94 -2.88
C ILE A 79 -0.54 9.01 -3.51
N LEU A 80 -1.60 8.70 -2.76
CA LEU A 80 -2.79 8.03 -3.26
C LEU A 80 -3.94 9.03 -3.28
N LYS A 81 -4.65 9.11 -4.41
CA LYS A 81 -5.89 9.88 -4.59
C LYS A 81 -6.95 8.92 -5.15
N LEU A 82 -8.16 8.97 -4.61
CA LEU A 82 -9.25 8.08 -5.01
C LEU A 82 -10.50 8.86 -5.42
N PRO A 83 -10.50 9.49 -6.61
CA PRO A 83 -11.69 10.17 -7.13
C PRO A 83 -12.75 9.19 -7.63
N GLY A 84 -12.54 7.88 -7.54
CA GLY A 84 -13.37 6.82 -8.12
C GLY A 84 -12.81 5.46 -7.73
N ASP A 85 -13.46 4.39 -8.17
CA ASP A 85 -12.95 3.03 -8.02
C ASP A 85 -11.58 2.91 -8.70
N ALA A 86 -10.65 2.20 -8.06
CA ALA A 86 -9.27 2.09 -8.52
C ALA A 86 -8.67 0.73 -8.24
N ALA A 87 -7.79 0.29 -9.14
CA ALA A 87 -6.89 -0.84 -8.93
C ALA A 87 -5.45 -0.32 -8.94
N ILE A 88 -4.67 -0.63 -7.91
CA ILE A 88 -3.34 -0.07 -7.70
C ILE A 88 -2.36 -1.16 -7.33
N ASP A 89 -1.26 -1.21 -8.07
CA ASP A 89 -0.11 -2.05 -7.79
C ASP A 89 1.07 -1.18 -7.34
N TYR A 90 1.67 -1.53 -6.19
CA TYR A 90 2.95 -0.99 -5.76
C TYR A 90 4.00 -2.10 -5.65
N GLU A 91 5.25 -1.72 -5.87
CA GLU A 91 6.40 -2.55 -5.58
C GLU A 91 7.32 -1.81 -4.60
N VAL A 92 7.68 -2.50 -3.53
CA VAL A 92 8.76 -2.12 -2.62
C VAL A 92 10.02 -2.77 -3.18
N GLU A 93 11.03 -1.97 -3.48
CA GLU A 93 12.30 -2.49 -4.02
C GLU A 93 13.20 -3.00 -2.89
N ARG A 94 13.26 -2.26 -1.78
CA ARG A 94 14.07 -2.54 -0.59
C ARG A 94 13.40 -2.01 0.67
N TRP A 95 13.84 -2.49 1.81
CA TRP A 95 13.53 -1.91 3.12
C TRP A 95 14.70 -1.04 3.61
N SER A 96 14.40 -0.01 4.39
CA SER A 96 15.40 0.74 5.14
C SER A 96 16.11 -0.19 6.13
N GLU A 97 17.42 -0.01 6.29
CA GLU A 97 18.22 -0.80 7.24
C GLU A 97 17.67 -0.66 8.67
#